data_AF-A0A498MMJ6-F1
#
_entry.id   AF-A0A498MMJ6-F1
#
_cell.length_a   1.000
_cell.length_b   1.000
_cell.length_c   1.000
_cell.angle_alpha   90.00
_cell.angle_beta   90.00
_cell.angle_gamma   90.00
#
_symmetry.space_group_name_H-M   'P 1'
#
loop_
_entity.id
_entity.type
_entity.pdbx_description
1 polymer ?
#
loop_
_entity_poly.entity_id
_entity_poly.type
_entity_poly.pdbx_seq_one_letter_code
_entity_poly.pdbx_strand_id
1 'polypeptide(L)'
;MRAGERGIKQAPDGQMRDEDATEVAERPTKQLAALGLVDAWNETSADFSAVSSLGRGKLHLGAVLHWTSLELAPESGSKDGMHEDEDVEKPKIFYADHSFIILVRDNSTGALLMVGALDHTDGPAIHDEL
;
A
#
# COMPACT_ATOMS: atom_id res chain seq x y z
N MET A 1 -0.22 8.99 -14.13
CA MET A 1 1.22 8.79 -13.88
C MET A 1 1.71 7.70 -14.83
N ARG A 2 2.94 7.80 -15.33
CA ARG A 2 3.44 7.00 -16.47
C ARG A 2 4.49 5.99 -15.94
N ALA A 3 4.22 4.70 -16.06
CA ALA A 3 5.15 3.64 -15.73
C ALA A 3 6.21 3.49 -16.82
N GLY A 4 7.48 3.30 -16.43
CA GLY A 4 8.62 3.12 -17.32
C GLY A 4 8.85 1.64 -17.64
N GLU A 5 9.04 1.35 -18.93
CA GLU A 5 9.39 0.02 -19.44
C GLU A 5 10.80 -0.40 -19.00
N ARG A 6 10.96 -1.62 -18.49
CA ARG A 6 12.24 -2.35 -18.54
C ARG A 6 12.00 -3.82 -18.86
N GLY A 7 12.49 -4.23 -20.03
CA GLY A 7 12.56 -5.64 -20.43
C GLY A 7 13.60 -6.41 -19.60
N ILE A 8 13.29 -7.68 -19.30
CA ILE A 8 14.20 -8.60 -18.63
C ILE A 8 14.18 -9.95 -19.38
N LYS A 9 15.39 -10.49 -19.58
CA LYS A 9 15.73 -11.67 -20.39
C LYS A 9 15.22 -12.97 -19.75
N GLN A 10 14.82 -13.92 -20.61
CA GLN A 10 14.44 -15.29 -20.26
C GLN A 10 15.57 -16.09 -19.59
N ALA A 11 15.23 -16.80 -18.52
CA ALA A 11 15.98 -17.92 -17.95
C ALA A 11 15.19 -19.24 -18.15
N PRO A 12 15.84 -20.42 -18.17
CA PRO A 12 15.34 -21.62 -18.85
C PRO A 12 14.20 -22.39 -18.16
N ASP A 13 13.85 -22.07 -16.91
CA ASP A 13 13.06 -22.99 -16.07
C ASP A 13 11.64 -22.47 -15.73
N GLY A 14 10.98 -21.86 -16.71
CA GLY A 14 9.54 -22.04 -16.94
C GLY A 14 8.52 -21.78 -15.81
N GLN A 15 8.87 -21.10 -14.72
CA GLN A 15 7.91 -20.72 -13.68
C GLN A 15 7.73 -19.20 -13.69
N MET A 16 6.75 -18.73 -14.46
CA MET A 16 6.21 -17.39 -14.32
C MET A 16 5.27 -17.38 -13.12
N ARG A 17 5.56 -16.54 -12.13
CA ARG A 17 4.61 -16.13 -11.11
C ARG A 17 4.79 -14.62 -10.94
N ASP A 18 3.97 -13.87 -11.64
CA ASP A 18 3.66 -12.50 -11.21
C ASP A 18 2.71 -12.68 -10.02
N GLU A 19 3.26 -12.64 -8.81
CA GLU A 19 2.47 -12.64 -7.57
C GLU A 19 1.83 -11.26 -7.46
N ASP A 20 0.50 -11.22 -7.26
CA ASP A 20 -0.35 -10.03 -7.32
C ASP A 20 -0.10 -9.12 -6.11
N ALA A 21 1.01 -8.38 -6.17
CA ALA A 21 1.42 -7.42 -5.16
C ALA A 21 0.97 -6.02 -5.57
N THR A 22 0.16 -5.38 -4.74
CA THR A 22 -0.23 -3.98 -4.93
C THR A 22 0.85 -3.08 -4.34
N GLU A 23 1.47 -2.25 -5.18
CA GLU A 23 2.50 -1.27 -4.76
C GLU A 23 2.01 0.16 -4.93
N VAL A 24 2.18 0.99 -3.90
CA VAL A 24 1.76 2.40 -3.92
C VAL A 24 2.88 3.29 -3.36
N ALA A 25 3.25 4.31 -4.13
CA ALA A 25 4.23 5.32 -3.74
C ALA A 25 3.61 6.72 -3.79
N GLU A 26 3.50 7.37 -2.63
CA GLU A 26 2.91 8.69 -2.48
C GLU A 26 3.90 9.74 -1.98
N ARG A 27 3.66 10.98 -2.41
CA ARG A 27 4.28 12.19 -1.86
C ARG A 27 3.19 13.05 -1.23
N PRO A 28 2.85 12.83 0.05
CA PRO A 28 1.67 13.42 0.66
C PRO A 28 1.85 14.89 1.06
N THR A 29 2.89 15.58 0.60
CA THR A 29 3.21 16.96 0.99
C THR A 29 2.02 17.92 0.86
N LYS A 30 1.26 17.85 -0.25
CA LYS A 30 0.09 18.72 -0.45
C LYS A 30 -1.04 18.37 0.50
N GLN A 31 -1.28 17.08 0.72
CA GLN A 31 -2.32 16.55 1.60
C GLN A 31 -2.01 16.92 3.06
N LEU A 32 -0.77 16.72 3.51
CA LEU A 32 -0.32 17.09 4.85
C LEU A 32 -0.35 18.60 5.07
N ALA A 33 0.01 19.41 4.07
CA ALA A 33 -0.13 20.86 4.15
C ALA A 33 -1.60 21.29 4.28
N ALA A 34 -2.52 20.64 3.53
CA ALA A 34 -3.96 20.88 3.66
C ALA A 34 -4.51 20.47 5.04
N LEU A 35 -3.88 19.50 5.71
CA LEU A 35 -4.18 19.09 7.09
C LEU A 35 -3.54 20.01 8.16
N GLY A 36 -2.84 21.07 7.76
CA GLY A 36 -2.29 22.09 8.66
C GLY A 36 -0.78 22.00 8.90
N LEU A 37 -0.08 21.01 8.34
CA LEU A 37 1.37 20.94 8.40
C LEU A 37 1.97 21.89 7.35
N VAL A 38 1.89 23.20 7.55
CA VAL A 38 2.33 24.21 6.56
C VAL A 38 3.75 24.71 6.83
N ASP A 39 4.03 25.14 8.06
CA ASP A 39 5.33 25.76 8.40
C ASP A 39 6.51 24.80 8.26
N ALA A 40 6.28 23.50 8.48
CA ALA A 40 7.31 22.49 8.36
C ALA A 40 7.99 22.45 6.98
N TRP A 41 7.29 22.87 5.92
CA TRP A 41 7.81 22.91 4.54
C TRP A 41 8.45 24.25 4.18
N ASN A 42 8.32 25.28 5.01
CA ASN A 42 8.77 26.63 4.70
C ASN A 42 10.18 26.87 5.26
N GLU A 43 11.14 27.13 4.37
CA GLU A 43 12.54 27.41 4.73
C GLU A 43 12.72 28.52 5.78
N THR A 44 11.79 29.48 5.82
CA THR A 44 11.86 30.67 6.67
C THR A 44 11.02 30.59 7.94
N SER A 45 9.94 29.79 8.00
CA SER A 45 9.12 29.64 9.20
C SER A 45 9.31 28.31 9.93
N ALA A 46 9.83 27.27 9.26
CA ALA A 46 10.09 25.97 9.89
C ALA A 46 10.98 26.09 11.14
N ASP A 47 10.64 25.34 12.18
CA ASP A 47 11.45 25.20 13.38
C ASP A 47 11.69 23.72 13.70
N PHE A 48 12.87 23.24 13.29
CA PHE A 48 13.40 21.93 13.64
C PHE A 48 14.65 22.04 14.52
N SER A 49 14.72 23.08 15.38
CA SER A 49 15.86 23.34 16.26
C SER A 49 16.19 22.17 17.19
N ALA A 50 15.19 21.42 17.66
CA ALA A 50 15.38 20.22 18.48
C ALA A 50 16.11 19.06 17.75
N VAL A 51 16.07 19.04 16.40
CA VAL A 51 16.70 18.00 15.58
C VAL A 51 18.12 18.38 15.17
N SER A 52 18.42 19.68 15.07
CA SER A 52 19.74 20.18 14.66
C SER A 52 20.72 20.19 15.84
N SER A 53 21.31 19.03 16.16
CA SER A 53 22.31 18.90 17.24
C SER A 53 23.60 19.70 17.00
N LEU A 54 23.85 20.16 15.77
CA LEU A 54 25.07 20.87 15.36
C LEU A 54 24.84 22.35 15.03
N GLY A 55 23.61 22.86 15.13
CA GLY A 55 23.29 24.29 14.91
C GLY A 55 23.63 24.83 13.51
N ARG A 56 23.86 23.95 12.53
CA ARG A 56 24.28 24.35 11.17
C ARG A 56 23.07 24.65 10.30
N GLY A 57 22.60 25.88 10.40
CA GLY A 57 21.58 26.43 9.50
C GLY A 57 20.15 26.04 9.86
N LYS A 58 19.22 26.69 9.16
CA LYS A 58 17.78 26.50 9.33
C LYS A 58 17.33 25.25 8.58
N LEU A 59 16.67 24.34 9.28
CA LEU A 59 16.14 23.10 8.71
C LEU A 59 14.65 23.26 8.39
N HIS A 60 14.22 22.58 7.32
CA HIS A 60 12.82 22.42 6.92
C HIS A 60 12.66 21.05 6.25
N LEU A 61 11.42 20.59 6.08
CA LEU A 61 11.14 19.35 5.34
C LEU A 61 11.25 19.60 3.83
N GLY A 62 12.12 18.83 3.16
CA GLY A 62 12.21 18.84 1.69
C GLY A 62 11.18 17.95 1.00
N ALA A 63 10.90 16.77 1.56
CA ALA A 63 9.89 15.84 1.07
C ALA A 63 9.50 14.81 2.14
N VAL A 64 8.31 14.24 2.01
CA VAL A 64 7.93 12.98 2.66
C VAL A 64 7.58 11.99 1.55
N LEU A 65 8.11 10.78 1.67
CA LEU A 65 7.86 9.67 0.76
C LEU A 65 7.20 8.57 1.58
N HIS A 66 5.99 8.17 1.17
CA HIS A 66 5.30 7.03 1.73
C HIS A 66 5.21 5.95 0.66
N TRP A 67 5.84 4.81 0.91
CA TRP A 67 5.85 3.67 0.01
C TRP A 67 5.28 2.47 0.76
N THR A 68 4.40 1.71 0.12
CA THR A 68 3.79 0.52 0.71
C THR A 68 3.58 -0.54 -0.37
N SER A 69 3.77 -1.80 0.00
CA SER A 69 3.43 -2.96 -0.80
C SER A 69 2.55 -3.88 0.04
N LEU A 70 1.47 -4.38 -0.55
CA LEU A 70 0.56 -5.34 0.05
C LEU A 70 0.43 -6.55 -0.87
N GLU A 71 0.61 -7.74 -0.30
CA GLU A 71 0.47 -9.01 -0.99
C GLU A 71 -0.65 -9.82 -0.35
N LEU A 72 -1.54 -10.36 -1.18
CA LEU A 72 -2.59 -11.28 -0.76
C LEU A 72 -2.22 -12.69 -1.25
N ALA A 73 -1.67 -13.50 -0.37
CA ALA A 73 -1.24 -14.86 -0.67
C ALA A 73 -2.18 -15.91 -0.02
N PRO A 74 -2.42 -17.05 -0.69
CA PRO A 74 -3.22 -18.14 -0.12
C PRO A 74 -2.51 -18.84 1.04
N GLU A 75 -1.19 -18.69 1.14
CA GLU A 75 -0.34 -19.31 2.14
C GLU A 75 -0.24 -18.44 3.40
N SER A 76 -1.28 -18.47 4.23
CA SER A 76 -1.23 -17.90 5.58
C SER A 76 -1.88 -18.84 6.60
N GLY A 77 -1.27 -18.93 7.79
CA GLY A 77 -1.72 -19.82 8.88
C GLY A 77 -0.88 -21.11 9.03
N SER A 78 -0.74 -21.60 10.27
CA SER A 78 -0.09 -22.89 10.54
C SER A 78 -1.01 -24.03 10.10
N LYS A 79 -0.44 -25.06 9.45
CA LYS A 79 -1.17 -26.28 9.01
C LYS A 79 -1.93 -27.00 10.13
N ASP A 80 -1.59 -26.74 11.39
CA ASP A 80 -2.23 -27.26 12.60
C ASP A 80 -3.62 -26.66 12.91
N GLY A 81 -4.02 -25.62 12.17
CA GLY A 81 -5.31 -24.93 12.32
C GLY A 81 -6.29 -25.22 11.17
N MET A 82 -6.13 -26.33 10.45
CA MET A 82 -7.16 -26.76 9.50
C MET A 82 -8.43 -27.11 10.27
N HIS A 83 -9.29 -26.11 10.41
CA HIS A 83 -10.68 -26.31 10.79
C HIS A 83 -11.30 -27.28 9.77
N GLU A 84 -11.96 -28.32 10.26
CA GLU A 84 -12.77 -29.22 9.46
C GLU A 84 -13.74 -28.36 8.61
N ASP A 85 -13.91 -28.71 7.33
CA ASP A 85 -14.84 -28.01 6.44
C ASP A 85 -16.20 -27.91 7.13
N GLU A 86 -16.53 -26.72 7.65
CA GLU A 86 -17.85 -26.49 8.21
C GLU A 86 -18.85 -26.54 7.06
N ASP A 87 -19.86 -27.41 7.19
CA ASP A 87 -20.88 -27.61 6.16
C ASP A 87 -21.81 -26.38 6.13
N VAL A 88 -21.42 -25.36 5.37
CA VAL A 88 -22.17 -24.10 5.24
C VAL A 88 -23.27 -24.30 4.19
N GLU A 89 -24.49 -24.61 4.62
CA GLU A 89 -25.64 -24.85 3.71
C GLU A 89 -25.92 -23.69 2.73
N LYS A 90 -25.59 -22.44 3.11
CA LYS A 90 -25.83 -21.21 2.32
C LYS A 90 -24.72 -20.18 2.54
N PRO A 91 -23.56 -20.31 1.87
CA PRO A 91 -22.48 -19.36 2.03
C PRO A 91 -22.90 -17.98 1.53
N LYS A 92 -22.56 -16.95 2.30
CA LYS A 92 -22.61 -15.57 1.79
C LYS A 92 -21.38 -15.36 0.91
N ILE A 93 -21.59 -14.92 -0.32
CA ILE A 93 -20.51 -14.73 -1.28
C ILE A 93 -20.01 -13.29 -1.19
N PHE A 94 -18.70 -13.13 -1.16
CA PHE A 94 -18.01 -11.85 -1.29
C PHE A 94 -17.21 -11.88 -2.60
N TYR A 95 -17.69 -11.16 -3.62
CA TYR A 95 -16.98 -10.96 -4.88
C TYR A 95 -16.19 -9.66 -4.80
N ALA A 96 -14.86 -9.77 -4.83
CA ALA A 96 -13.93 -8.64 -4.88
C ALA A 96 -13.58 -8.29 -6.35
N ASP A 97 -14.59 -8.22 -7.21
CA ASP A 97 -14.47 -8.01 -8.66
C ASP A 97 -14.68 -6.54 -9.09
N HIS A 98 -14.78 -5.63 -8.13
CA HIS A 98 -14.94 -4.19 -8.30
C HIS A 98 -14.25 -3.46 -7.15
N SER A 99 -14.20 -2.13 -7.19
CA SER A 99 -13.45 -1.32 -6.22
C SER A 99 -13.83 -1.60 -4.76
N PHE A 100 -12.85 -1.83 -3.91
CA PHE A 100 -13.04 -2.08 -2.47
C PHE A 100 -11.99 -1.39 -1.59
N ILE A 101 -12.25 -1.35 -0.28
CA ILE A 101 -11.36 -0.74 0.72
C ILE A 101 -10.78 -1.84 1.60
N ILE A 102 -9.48 -1.76 1.89
CA ILE A 102 -8.75 -2.64 2.78
C ILE A 102 -8.44 -1.90 4.08
N LEU A 103 -8.76 -2.51 5.22
CA LEU A 103 -8.38 -2.03 6.55
C LEU A 103 -7.67 -3.15 7.30
N VAL A 104 -6.44 -2.89 7.72
CA VAL A 104 -5.69 -3.80 8.61
C VAL A 104 -5.65 -3.18 9.98
N ARG A 105 -6.15 -3.91 10.98
CA ARG A 105 -6.29 -3.44 12.35
C ARG A 105 -5.66 -4.45 13.30
N ASP A 106 -4.96 -3.96 14.30
CA ASP A 106 -4.60 -4.77 15.45
C ASP A 106 -5.84 -5.07 16.30
N ASN A 107 -6.17 -6.35 16.48
CA ASN A 107 -7.39 -6.76 17.19
C ASN A 107 -7.34 -6.48 18.70
N SER A 108 -6.16 -6.36 19.30
CA SER A 108 -6.01 -6.17 20.75
C SER A 108 -6.19 -4.71 21.19
N THR A 109 -5.58 -3.79 20.45
CA THR A 109 -5.59 -2.34 20.73
C THR A 109 -6.60 -1.58 19.89
N GLY A 110 -7.06 -2.18 18.78
CA GLY A 110 -7.88 -1.52 17.79
C GLY A 110 -7.11 -0.56 16.88
N ALA A 111 -5.77 -0.51 16.96
CA ALA A 111 -4.94 0.39 16.17
C ALA A 111 -5.06 0.08 14.66
N LEU A 112 -5.22 1.12 13.86
CA LEU A 112 -5.23 1.02 12.40
C LEU A 112 -3.79 0.92 11.89
N LEU A 113 -3.42 -0.24 11.35
CA LEU A 113 -2.09 -0.51 10.81
C LEU A 113 -1.99 -0.10 9.34
N MET A 114 -3.08 -0.26 8.59
CA MET A 114 -3.14 0.13 7.18
C MET A 114 -4.57 0.47 6.77
N VAL A 115 -4.69 1.46 5.89
CA VAL A 115 -5.90 1.74 5.11
C VAL A 115 -5.51 1.96 3.66
N GLY A 116 -6.24 1.33 2.75
CA GLY A 116 -6.04 1.48 1.32
C GLY A 116 -7.33 1.24 0.55
N ALA A 117 -7.38 1.69 -0.69
CA ALA A 117 -8.46 1.39 -1.62
C ALA A 117 -7.86 0.72 -2.85
N LEU A 118 -8.44 -0.40 -3.27
CA LEU A 118 -8.12 -1.06 -4.52
C LEU A 118 -9.21 -0.70 -5.52
N ASP A 119 -8.88 0.20 -6.45
CA ASP A 119 -9.80 0.70 -7.48
C ASP A 119 -9.42 0.20 -8.88
N HIS A 120 -8.15 -0.18 -9.06
CA HIS A 120 -7.63 -0.76 -10.29
C HIS A 120 -6.50 -1.72 -9.92
N THR A 121 -6.52 -2.91 -10.52
CA THR A 121 -5.39 -3.85 -10.49
C THR A 121 -4.68 -3.81 -11.82
N ASP A 122 -3.36 -4.00 -11.80
CA ASP A 122 -2.58 -4.09 -13.03
C ASP A 122 -2.94 -5.40 -13.75
N GLY A 123 -3.45 -5.29 -14.97
CA GLY A 123 -3.86 -6.43 -15.78
C GLY A 123 -4.27 -6.00 -17.18
N PRO A 124 -4.21 -6.91 -18.17
CA PRO A 124 -4.70 -6.59 -19.51
C PRO A 124 -6.18 -6.22 -19.44
N ALA A 125 -6.55 -5.12 -20.09
CA ALA A 125 -7.94 -4.74 -20.23
C ALA A 125 -8.69 -5.87 -20.95
N ILE A 126 -9.66 -6.47 -20.27
CA ILE A 126 -10.53 -7.48 -20.87
C ILE A 126 -11.70 -6.76 -21.51
N HIS A 127 -11.82 -6.88 -22.83
CA HIS A 127 -12.99 -6.41 -23.55
C HIS A 127 -14.13 -7.40 -23.31
N ASP A 128 -15.22 -6.92 -22.74
CA ASP A 128 -16.46 -7.67 -22.62
C ASP A 128 -17.15 -7.71 -24.00
N GLU A 129 -17.41 -8.90 -24.53
CA GLU A 129 -18.05 -9.11 -25.84
C GLU A 129 -19.54 -9.50 -25.72
N LEU A 130 -20.18 -9.19 -24.58
CA LEU A 130 -21.58 -9.52 -24.33
C LEU A 130 -22.57 -8.44 -24.80
#